data_AF-A0A7S2Q2P3-F1
#
_entry.id   AF-A0A7S2Q2P3-F1
#
_cell.length_a   1.000
_cell.length_b   1.000
_cell.length_c   1.000
_cell.angle_alpha   90.00
_cell.angle_beta   90.00
_cell.angle_gamma   90.00
#
_symmetry.space_group_name_H-M   'P 1'
#
loop_
_entity.id
_entity.type
_entity.pdbx_description
1 polymer ?
#
loop_
_entity_poly.entity_id
_entity_poly.type
_entity_poly.pdbx_seq_one_letter_code
_entity_poly.pdbx_strand_id
1 'polypeptide(L)'
;MGACGSALMKPCLGETDVRYDANYPKTIVETDARWEKLTGYFKVNVTSFDPVDGGAAQPGPYIESVIQTHASPFDSSRTIAFYNHTVDGSRLIVNRYYFKPPAPFGFCQIPFEPPAMNAQPGSTCGVNGQVDFAGVYASLTHEHDGTLKIGRATGSYANSEDGIWDTGEGSYAKLTDDSTFEFSFVRPDEFSSVSSFVFFDDDTAALSAVHTMIPMQRIISVNTATMVRISEEEFLAGIEEYNEAFQVPQPIQAPMTSDEVAKYDGTFPAEEDWCGGVMSDVSCTPSPYVEPDAQMKGGVIALFVILGVLLFSSVALFFHRKAIETQKKRYKEHFIRGIARNITISDSAGRVSPEQLKKEFDHIDKDKGGTISKDELKTFLKSGKVGDISDKDVEAMWAAIDIDNSGEVDFVEFIAFLGSCGTEFDSISKEQKAMSKADKLKYASQRLSTILVMPPDVDKSAVEEKEGEENA
;
A
#
# COMPACT_ATOMS: atom_id res chain seq x y z
N MET A 1 -13.11 -10.15 -6.43
CA MET A 1 -11.98 -9.21 -6.55
C MET A 1 -11.83 -8.57 -5.19
N GLY A 2 -10.72 -8.84 -4.51
CA GLY A 2 -10.55 -8.45 -3.11
C GLY A 2 -9.20 -8.94 -2.63
N ALA A 3 -8.17 -8.20 -3.02
CA ALA A 3 -6.91 -8.19 -2.30
C ALA A 3 -6.26 -6.87 -2.68
N CYS A 4 -6.16 -5.94 -1.73
CA CYS A 4 -5.09 -4.94 -1.73
C CYS A 4 -3.70 -5.59 -1.63
N GLY A 5 -3.52 -6.82 -2.13
CA GLY A 5 -2.32 -7.61 -2.37
C GLY A 5 -1.81 -8.61 -1.29
N SER A 6 -0.50 -8.87 -1.27
CA SER A 6 0.33 -9.59 -0.27
C SER A 6 1.84 -9.17 -0.24
N ALA A 7 2.84 -10.04 -0.34
CA ALA A 7 4.14 -9.61 -0.93
C ALA A 7 3.96 -9.18 -2.41
N LEU A 8 2.77 -9.51 -2.91
CA LEU A 8 2.00 -8.94 -3.99
C LEU A 8 1.00 -7.81 -3.53
N MET A 9 1.23 -7.07 -2.41
CA MET A 9 0.49 -5.95 -1.69
C MET A 9 1.50 -4.85 -1.82
N LYS A 10 1.43 -4.18 -2.96
CA LYS A 10 1.55 -2.74 -2.87
C LYS A 10 0.55 -2.27 -1.79
N PRO A 11 0.85 -1.18 -1.06
CA PRO A 11 -0.17 -0.51 -0.25
C PRO A 11 -1.46 -0.44 -1.07
N CYS A 12 -2.63 -0.52 -0.40
CA CYS A 12 -3.89 -0.33 -1.12
C CYS A 12 -3.72 0.88 -2.06
N LEU A 13 -4.33 0.87 -3.25
CA LEU A 13 -4.26 2.06 -4.10
C LEU A 13 -4.61 3.30 -3.25
N GLY A 14 -5.58 3.21 -2.33
CA GLY A 14 -5.84 4.24 -1.31
C GLY A 14 -4.66 4.72 -0.44
N GLU A 15 -3.69 3.88 -0.13
CA GLU A 15 -2.52 4.20 0.71
C GLU A 15 -1.33 4.78 -0.05
N THR A 16 -1.24 4.61 -1.39
CA THR A 16 -0.09 5.10 -2.20
C THR A 16 -0.48 5.97 -3.37
N ASP A 17 -1.74 5.93 -3.76
CA ASP A 17 -2.27 6.68 -4.87
C ASP A 17 -2.87 7.97 -4.32
N VAL A 18 -2.23 9.07 -4.70
CA VAL A 18 -2.55 10.43 -4.27
C VAL A 18 -4.01 10.81 -4.55
N ARG A 19 -4.67 10.14 -5.49
CA ARG A 19 -6.09 10.38 -5.83
C ARG A 19 -7.07 10.04 -4.71
N TYR A 20 -6.65 9.27 -3.71
CA TYR A 20 -7.45 8.95 -2.52
C TYR A 20 -7.05 9.79 -1.30
N ASP A 21 -5.97 10.57 -1.36
CA ASP A 21 -5.59 11.48 -0.28
C ASP A 21 -6.49 12.72 -0.28
N ALA A 22 -7.31 12.85 0.76
CA ALA A 22 -8.21 13.99 0.92
C ALA A 22 -7.48 15.34 1.03
N ASN A 23 -6.19 15.33 1.36
CA ASN A 23 -5.32 16.51 1.45
C ASN A 23 -4.53 16.77 0.17
N TYR A 24 -4.69 15.96 -0.89
CA TYR A 24 -4.01 16.20 -2.16
C TYR A 24 -4.50 17.53 -2.75
N PRO A 25 -3.59 18.36 -3.34
CA PRO A 25 -3.93 19.66 -3.89
C PRO A 25 -5.13 19.63 -4.84
N LYS A 26 -6.08 20.54 -4.62
CA LYS A 26 -7.31 20.62 -5.43
C LYS A 26 -7.28 21.75 -6.45
N THR A 27 -6.34 22.68 -6.29
CA THR A 27 -6.19 23.82 -7.20
C THR A 27 -4.94 23.65 -8.07
N ILE A 28 -4.98 24.25 -9.26
CA ILE A 28 -3.90 24.16 -10.26
C ILE A 28 -2.57 24.66 -9.66
N VAL A 29 -2.61 25.78 -8.94
CA VAL A 29 -1.43 26.43 -8.36
C VAL A 29 -0.88 25.66 -7.16
N GLU A 30 -1.74 25.08 -6.33
CA GLU A 30 -1.28 24.22 -5.23
C GLU A 30 -0.64 22.93 -5.74
N THR A 31 -1.10 22.40 -6.88
CA THR A 31 -0.46 21.26 -7.55
C THR A 31 0.91 21.64 -8.10
N ASP A 32 1.01 22.78 -8.78
CA ASP A 32 2.26 23.30 -9.32
C ASP A 32 2.24 24.83 -9.47
N ALA A 33 3.04 25.51 -8.65
CA ALA A 33 3.11 26.98 -8.62
C ALA A 33 3.58 27.58 -9.96
N ARG A 34 4.22 26.81 -10.85
CA ARG A 34 4.66 27.31 -12.16
C ARG A 34 3.49 27.81 -13.01
N TRP A 35 2.27 27.29 -12.81
CA TRP A 35 1.07 27.78 -13.49
C TRP A 35 0.80 29.27 -13.27
N GLU A 36 1.32 29.89 -12.21
CA GLU A 36 1.23 31.34 -11.99
C GLU A 36 1.91 32.14 -13.09
N LYS A 37 2.95 31.61 -13.75
CA LYS A 37 3.59 32.29 -14.88
C LYS A 37 2.62 32.53 -16.03
N LEU A 38 1.65 31.62 -16.20
CA LEU A 38 0.68 31.70 -17.28
C LEU A 38 -0.44 32.71 -17.01
N THR A 39 -0.76 33.02 -15.76
CA THR A 39 -1.90 33.90 -15.42
C THR A 39 -1.59 35.36 -15.71
N GLY A 40 -2.60 36.20 -15.95
CA GLY A 40 -2.45 37.65 -16.16
C GLY A 40 -2.81 38.12 -17.57
N TYR A 41 -2.50 39.38 -17.85
CA TYR A 41 -2.80 40.04 -19.12
C TYR A 41 -1.53 40.16 -19.96
N PHE A 42 -1.63 39.88 -21.26
CA PHE A 42 -0.50 39.88 -22.17
C PHE A 42 -0.84 40.61 -23.46
N LYS A 43 0.10 41.43 -23.94
CA LYS A 43 0.15 41.91 -25.33
C LYS A 43 0.99 40.94 -26.14
N VAL A 44 0.46 40.55 -27.29
CA VAL A 44 1.04 39.51 -28.14
C VAL A 44 1.23 40.06 -29.53
N ASN A 45 2.42 39.91 -30.10
CA ASN A 45 2.69 40.21 -31.50
C ASN A 45 2.82 38.90 -32.26
N VAL A 46 1.80 38.56 -33.05
CA VAL A 46 1.69 37.29 -33.77
C VAL A 46 2.13 37.48 -35.21
N THR A 47 3.09 36.66 -35.63
CA THR A 47 3.51 36.50 -37.01
C THR A 47 3.02 35.15 -37.52
N SER A 48 2.18 35.18 -38.55
CA SER A 48 1.73 33.99 -39.26
C SER A 48 2.64 33.69 -40.46
N PHE A 49 2.93 32.42 -40.69
CA PHE A 49 3.76 31.94 -41.80
C PHE A 49 2.94 31.06 -42.76
N ASP A 50 3.25 31.20 -44.05
CA ASP A 50 2.77 30.27 -45.07
C ASP A 50 3.48 28.91 -44.89
N PRO A 51 2.73 27.80 -44.74
CA PRO A 51 3.31 26.49 -44.46
C PRO A 51 4.03 25.86 -45.66
N VAL A 52 3.81 26.35 -46.88
CA VAL A 52 4.45 25.85 -48.11
C VAL A 52 5.77 26.59 -48.35
N ASP A 53 5.72 27.91 -48.25
CA ASP A 53 6.82 28.76 -48.69
C ASP A 53 7.71 29.22 -47.52
N GLY A 54 7.23 29.08 -46.29
CA GLY A 54 7.89 29.56 -45.06
C GLY A 54 7.96 31.09 -44.94
N GLY A 55 7.42 31.83 -45.92
CA GLY A 55 7.31 33.27 -45.91
C GLY A 55 6.18 33.77 -45.00
N ALA A 56 6.09 35.09 -44.83
CA ALA A 56 4.99 35.70 -44.10
C ALA A 56 3.65 35.35 -44.77
N ALA A 57 2.67 34.95 -43.97
CA ALA A 57 1.32 34.68 -44.44
C ALA A 57 0.76 35.93 -45.12
N GLN A 58 0.22 35.74 -46.33
CA GLN A 58 -0.42 36.80 -47.09
C GLN A 58 -1.94 36.73 -46.91
N PRO A 59 -2.66 37.86 -47.04
CA PRO A 59 -4.11 37.85 -47.08
C PRO A 59 -4.62 36.88 -48.16
N GLY A 60 -5.65 36.12 -47.81
CA GLY A 60 -6.32 35.17 -48.69
C GLY A 60 -7.83 35.43 -48.73
N PRO A 61 -8.54 34.96 -49.76
CA PRO A 61 -9.97 35.23 -49.84
C PRO A 61 -10.74 34.56 -48.70
N TYR A 62 -11.69 35.27 -48.12
CA TYR A 62 -12.62 34.69 -47.16
C TYR A 62 -13.49 33.63 -47.84
N ILE A 63 -13.61 32.46 -47.23
CA ILE A 63 -14.46 31.37 -47.73
C ILE A 63 -15.43 30.99 -46.61
N GLU A 64 -16.70 31.34 -46.78
CA GLU A 64 -17.74 31.19 -45.75
C GLU A 64 -17.91 29.75 -45.24
N SER A 65 -17.70 28.75 -46.10
CA SER A 65 -17.89 27.33 -45.77
C SER A 65 -16.65 26.61 -45.24
N VAL A 66 -15.51 27.30 -45.09
CA VAL A 66 -14.25 26.68 -44.64
C VAL A 66 -13.98 27.03 -43.18
N ILE A 67 -14.17 26.01 -42.35
CA ILE A 67 -14.17 25.97 -40.87
C ILE A 67 -12.89 26.53 -40.22
N GLN A 68 -11.79 26.73 -40.95
CA GLN A 68 -10.60 27.43 -40.42
C GLN A 68 -9.85 28.09 -41.57
N THR A 69 -10.44 29.13 -42.15
CA THR A 69 -9.76 29.85 -43.23
C THR A 69 -8.50 30.53 -42.72
N HIS A 70 -7.37 29.92 -43.07
CA HIS A 70 -6.07 30.56 -43.16
C HIS A 70 -6.07 31.66 -44.21
N ALA A 71 -7.03 31.56 -45.12
CA ALA A 71 -7.46 32.64 -45.99
C ALA A 71 -8.26 33.67 -45.17
N SER A 72 -7.54 34.54 -44.46
CA SER A 72 -8.12 35.73 -43.87
C SER A 72 -8.06 36.85 -44.90
N PRO A 73 -9.17 37.55 -45.19
CA PRO A 73 -9.16 38.70 -46.10
C PRO A 73 -8.42 39.91 -45.51
N PHE A 74 -7.76 39.76 -44.36
CA PHE A 74 -7.04 40.76 -43.62
C PHE A 74 -5.56 40.41 -43.58
N ASP A 75 -4.68 41.39 -43.37
CA ASP A 75 -3.24 41.15 -43.32
C ASP A 75 -2.85 40.45 -42.01
N SER A 76 -2.67 39.13 -42.09
CA SER A 76 -2.27 38.29 -40.96
C SER A 76 -0.78 38.37 -40.62
N SER A 77 0.05 38.98 -41.48
CA SER A 77 1.49 39.15 -41.23
C SER A 77 1.78 40.09 -40.07
N ARG A 78 0.79 40.90 -39.65
CA ARG A 78 0.89 41.87 -38.56
C ARG A 78 -0.34 41.76 -37.65
N THR A 79 -0.47 40.62 -37.00
CA THR A 79 -1.56 40.41 -36.04
C THR A 79 -1.12 40.86 -34.66
N ILE A 80 -1.84 41.79 -34.06
CA ILE A 80 -1.69 42.13 -32.64
C ILE A 80 -2.76 41.37 -31.87
N ALA A 81 -2.41 40.79 -30.75
CA ALA A 81 -3.36 40.09 -29.91
C ALA A 81 -3.21 40.45 -28.44
N PHE A 82 -4.30 40.24 -27.70
CA PHE A 82 -4.36 40.48 -26.27
C PHE A 82 -4.91 39.24 -25.60
N TYR A 83 -4.17 38.69 -24.64
CA TYR A 83 -4.51 37.45 -23.95
C TYR A 83 -4.80 37.77 -22.48
N ASN A 84 -5.90 37.23 -21.96
CA ASN A 84 -6.22 37.23 -20.54
C ASN A 84 -6.29 35.78 -20.09
N HIS A 85 -5.35 35.40 -19.22
CA HIS A 85 -5.26 34.07 -18.65
C HIS A 85 -5.64 34.13 -17.17
N THR A 86 -6.62 33.34 -16.78
CA THR A 86 -7.12 33.30 -15.40
C THR A 86 -7.08 31.88 -14.88
N VAL A 87 -6.52 31.71 -13.69
CA VAL A 87 -6.66 30.47 -12.92
C VAL A 87 -7.60 30.74 -11.75
N ASP A 88 -8.62 29.91 -11.62
CA ASP A 88 -9.57 29.94 -10.51
C ASP A 88 -9.74 28.53 -9.95
N GLY A 89 -9.11 28.27 -8.81
CA GLY A 89 -9.08 26.94 -8.19
C GLY A 89 -8.51 25.88 -9.13
N SER A 90 -9.34 24.92 -9.54
CA SER A 90 -9.02 23.83 -10.46
C SER A 90 -9.17 24.21 -11.94
N ARG A 91 -9.57 25.45 -12.26
CA ARG A 91 -9.98 25.89 -13.60
C ARG A 91 -8.94 26.82 -14.21
N LEU A 92 -8.70 26.66 -15.51
CA LEU A 92 -7.92 27.56 -16.34
C LEU A 92 -8.80 28.12 -17.45
N ILE A 93 -8.78 29.44 -17.58
CA ILE A 93 -9.54 30.19 -18.56
C ILE A 93 -8.55 31.01 -19.38
N VAL A 94 -8.60 30.86 -20.71
CA VAL A 94 -7.74 31.58 -21.64
C VAL A 94 -8.61 32.29 -22.66
N ASN A 95 -8.68 33.62 -22.53
CA ASN A 95 -9.40 34.51 -23.43
C ASN A 95 -8.42 35.24 -24.33
N ARG A 96 -8.70 35.28 -25.63
CA ARG A 96 -7.79 35.81 -26.65
C ARG A 96 -8.53 36.71 -27.61
N TYR A 97 -7.90 37.83 -27.94
CA TYR A 97 -8.41 38.83 -28.86
C TYR A 97 -7.38 39.03 -29.96
N TYR A 98 -7.72 38.75 -31.21
CA TYR A 98 -6.82 38.90 -32.35
C TYR A 98 -7.28 40.05 -33.23
N PHE A 99 -6.45 41.08 -33.34
CA PHE A 99 -6.67 42.24 -34.19
C PHE A 99 -5.87 42.08 -35.47
N LYS A 100 -6.58 42.07 -36.59
CA LYS A 100 -6.01 41.98 -37.93
C LYS A 100 -6.26 43.29 -38.67
N PRO A 101 -5.21 43.98 -39.16
CA PRO A 101 -5.39 45.19 -39.94
C PRO A 101 -6.11 44.93 -41.27
N PRO A 102 -6.71 45.97 -41.88
CA PRO A 102 -7.32 45.86 -43.21
C PRO A 102 -6.36 45.26 -44.23
N ALA A 103 -6.91 44.50 -45.19
CA ALA A 103 -6.11 43.99 -46.30
C ALA A 103 -5.41 45.12 -47.08
N PRO A 104 -4.22 44.87 -47.64
CA PRO A 104 -3.60 45.81 -48.56
C PRO A 104 -4.51 46.06 -49.77
N PHE A 105 -4.51 47.30 -50.28
CA PHE A 105 -5.36 47.69 -51.41
C PHE A 105 -5.21 46.76 -52.62
N GLY A 106 -4.00 46.29 -52.91
CA GLY A 106 -3.74 45.38 -54.03
C GLY A 106 -4.47 44.04 -53.91
N PHE A 107 -4.60 43.49 -52.70
CA PHE A 107 -5.38 42.27 -52.45
C PHE A 107 -6.88 42.51 -52.71
N CYS A 108 -7.41 43.66 -52.28
CA CYS A 108 -8.82 43.98 -52.44
C CYS A 108 -9.29 44.10 -53.90
N GLN A 109 -8.35 44.30 -54.84
CA GLN A 109 -8.62 44.36 -56.28
C GLN A 109 -8.61 42.98 -56.96
N ILE A 110 -8.21 41.92 -56.24
CA ILE A 110 -8.16 40.57 -56.80
C ILE A 110 -9.60 40.01 -56.84
N PRO A 111 -10.13 39.66 -58.02
CA PRO A 111 -11.41 38.96 -58.10
C PRO A 111 -11.23 37.49 -57.72
N PHE A 112 -12.15 36.96 -56.91
CA PHE A 112 -12.20 35.55 -56.54
C PHE A 112 -13.49 34.90 -57.07
N GLU A 113 -13.44 33.60 -57.35
CA GLU A 113 -14.63 32.85 -57.75
C GLU A 113 -15.50 32.55 -56.51
N PRO A 114 -16.83 32.80 -56.56
CA PRO A 114 -17.75 32.46 -55.48
C PRO A 114 -17.63 30.96 -55.11
N PRO A 115 -17.68 30.61 -53.80
CA PRO A 115 -18.18 31.41 -52.68
C PRO A 115 -17.15 32.32 -51.99
N ALA A 116 -16.01 32.59 -52.62
CA ALA A 116 -14.92 33.35 -52.00
C ALA A 116 -15.13 34.88 -52.08
N MET A 117 -14.80 35.61 -51.00
CA MET A 117 -14.97 37.06 -50.86
C MET A 117 -13.67 37.74 -50.42
N ASN A 118 -13.51 39.03 -50.70
CA ASN A 118 -12.35 39.82 -50.28
C ASN A 118 -12.52 40.47 -48.89
N ALA A 119 -13.65 40.26 -48.20
CA ALA A 119 -13.91 40.73 -46.84
C ALA A 119 -14.95 39.81 -46.16
N GLN A 120 -14.92 39.77 -44.84
CA GLN A 120 -15.94 39.10 -44.04
C GLN A 120 -17.24 39.92 -43.96
N PRO A 121 -18.39 39.28 -43.68
CA PRO A 121 -19.65 39.99 -43.40
C PRO A 121 -19.47 41.08 -42.34
N GLY A 122 -20.02 42.28 -42.58
CA GLY A 122 -19.89 43.42 -41.67
C GLY A 122 -18.61 44.25 -41.83
N SER A 123 -17.64 43.78 -42.62
CA SER A 123 -16.38 44.49 -42.89
C SER A 123 -16.28 45.00 -44.33
N THR A 124 -15.27 45.83 -44.63
CA THR A 124 -14.97 46.38 -45.95
C THR A 124 -13.47 46.25 -46.25
N CYS A 125 -13.13 45.47 -47.29
CA CYS A 125 -11.74 45.20 -47.66
C CYS A 125 -10.94 46.49 -47.85
N GLY A 126 -9.77 46.57 -47.22
CA GLY A 126 -8.85 47.69 -47.36
C GLY A 126 -9.28 48.99 -46.69
N VAL A 127 -10.43 48.98 -46.01
CA VAL A 127 -10.94 50.13 -45.25
C VAL A 127 -10.81 49.85 -43.76
N ASN A 128 -11.36 48.73 -43.29
CA ASN A 128 -11.30 48.32 -41.90
C ASN A 128 -10.71 46.94 -41.72
N GLY A 129 -10.16 46.70 -40.54
CA GLY A 129 -9.69 45.42 -40.07
C GLY A 129 -10.79 44.64 -39.36
N GLN A 130 -10.36 43.59 -38.67
CA GLN A 130 -11.23 42.70 -37.91
C GLN A 130 -10.63 42.44 -36.52
N VAL A 131 -11.51 42.21 -35.55
CA VAL A 131 -11.16 41.55 -34.29
C VAL A 131 -11.84 40.19 -34.21
N ASP A 132 -11.10 39.21 -33.74
CA ASP A 132 -11.53 37.83 -33.52
C ASP A 132 -11.38 37.51 -32.02
N PHE A 133 -12.45 37.03 -31.38
CA PHE A 133 -12.40 36.59 -29.98
C PHE A 133 -12.37 35.06 -29.90
N ALA A 134 -11.58 34.53 -28.97
CA ALA A 134 -11.45 33.10 -28.80
C ALA A 134 -11.21 32.69 -27.34
N GLY A 135 -12.11 31.86 -26.79
CA GLY A 135 -12.08 31.38 -25.41
C GLY A 135 -11.71 29.90 -25.33
N VAL A 136 -10.92 29.53 -24.33
CA VAL A 136 -10.54 28.14 -24.02
C VAL A 136 -10.70 27.90 -22.53
N TYR A 137 -11.38 26.81 -22.19
CA TYR A 137 -11.75 26.46 -20.83
C TYR A 137 -11.26 25.05 -20.50
N ALA A 138 -10.45 24.96 -19.45
CA ALA A 138 -9.84 23.71 -19.01
C ALA A 138 -9.99 23.53 -17.49
N SER A 139 -10.03 22.27 -17.05
CA SER A 139 -10.07 21.90 -15.64
C SER A 139 -8.99 20.87 -15.34
N LEU A 140 -8.47 20.88 -14.12
CA LEU A 140 -7.59 19.85 -13.60
C LEU A 140 -8.25 18.47 -13.74
N THR A 141 -7.45 17.47 -14.11
CA THR A 141 -7.93 16.08 -14.20
C THR A 141 -8.12 15.48 -12.81
N HIS A 142 -8.91 14.40 -12.70
CA HIS A 142 -9.04 13.61 -11.46
C HIS A 142 -7.72 13.01 -10.95
N GLU A 143 -6.68 12.98 -11.78
CA GLU A 143 -5.33 12.56 -11.36
C GLU A 143 -4.62 13.64 -10.55
N HIS A 144 -5.01 14.92 -10.74
CA HIS A 144 -4.36 16.07 -10.11
C HIS A 144 -2.82 16.06 -10.33
N ASP A 145 -2.38 15.63 -11.51
CA ASP A 145 -0.96 15.46 -11.89
C ASP A 145 -0.36 16.71 -12.56
N GLY A 146 -1.09 17.83 -12.53
CA GLY A 146 -0.74 19.07 -13.24
C GLY A 146 -1.20 19.10 -14.69
N THR A 147 -1.82 18.03 -15.22
CA THR A 147 -2.46 18.05 -16.53
C THR A 147 -3.88 18.59 -16.41
N LEU A 148 -4.23 19.51 -17.30
CA LEU A 148 -5.58 20.06 -17.43
C LEU A 148 -6.27 19.45 -18.64
N LYS A 149 -7.51 18.97 -18.47
CA LYS A 149 -8.37 18.58 -19.58
C LYS A 149 -9.04 19.82 -20.13
N ILE A 150 -8.92 20.03 -21.45
CA ILE A 150 -9.67 21.08 -22.14
C ILE A 150 -11.05 20.52 -22.41
N GLY A 151 -12.08 21.20 -21.90
CA GLY A 151 -13.47 20.75 -22.02
C GLY A 151 -14.25 21.50 -23.08
N ARG A 152 -14.02 22.83 -23.19
CA ARG A 152 -14.80 23.71 -24.05
C ARG A 152 -13.93 24.79 -24.68
N ALA A 153 -14.23 25.14 -25.93
CA ALA A 153 -13.71 26.30 -26.63
C ALA A 153 -14.85 27.10 -27.29
N THR A 154 -14.69 28.41 -27.37
CA THR A 154 -15.71 29.34 -27.91
C THR A 154 -15.08 30.41 -28.81
N GLY A 155 -15.92 31.13 -29.57
CA GLY A 155 -15.48 32.21 -30.46
C GLY A 155 -14.93 31.71 -31.80
N SER A 156 -13.85 32.29 -32.32
CA SER A 156 -13.31 31.96 -33.66
C SER A 156 -12.84 30.51 -33.82
N TYR A 157 -12.64 29.77 -32.73
CA TYR A 157 -12.39 28.32 -32.78
C TYR A 157 -13.65 27.50 -33.03
N ALA A 158 -14.80 28.12 -32.82
CA ALA A 158 -16.08 27.47 -32.80
C ALA A 158 -16.86 27.69 -34.10
N ASN A 159 -16.89 26.66 -34.94
CA ASN A 159 -17.55 26.63 -36.24
C ASN A 159 -19.01 26.13 -36.22
N SER A 160 -19.73 26.35 -35.13
CA SER A 160 -21.13 25.93 -34.96
C SER A 160 -22.02 27.17 -35.03
N GLU A 161 -23.28 27.01 -35.42
CA GLU A 161 -24.27 28.12 -35.43
C GLU A 161 -24.33 28.84 -34.07
N ASP A 162 -23.99 28.13 -32.99
CA ASP A 162 -24.00 28.63 -31.61
C ASP A 162 -22.64 29.18 -31.13
N GLY A 163 -21.54 28.98 -31.86
CA GLY A 163 -20.20 29.47 -31.44
C GLY A 163 -19.58 28.73 -30.23
N ILE A 164 -20.00 27.48 -29.98
CA ILE A 164 -19.58 26.64 -28.83
C ILE A 164 -19.12 25.25 -29.31
N TRP A 165 -17.96 24.79 -28.83
CA TRP A 165 -17.37 23.48 -29.18
C TRP A 165 -16.79 22.75 -27.97
N ASP A 166 -17.14 21.48 -27.85
CA ASP A 166 -16.58 20.59 -26.85
C ASP A 166 -15.41 19.81 -27.45
N THR A 167 -14.23 19.92 -26.83
CA THR A 167 -12.95 19.60 -27.46
C THR A 167 -12.58 18.11 -27.46
N GLY A 168 -13.57 17.21 -27.40
CA GLY A 168 -13.37 15.75 -27.48
C GLY A 168 -12.46 15.15 -26.40
N GLU A 169 -12.25 13.82 -26.45
CA GLU A 169 -11.23 13.17 -25.63
C GLU A 169 -9.84 13.40 -26.23
N GLY A 170 -8.87 13.74 -25.38
CA GLY A 170 -7.46 13.92 -25.78
C GLY A 170 -6.99 15.36 -25.91
N SER A 171 -7.86 16.37 -25.74
CA SER A 171 -7.44 17.77 -25.61
C SER A 171 -6.95 18.08 -24.19
N TYR A 172 -5.74 18.59 -24.06
CA TYR A 172 -5.12 18.87 -22.76
C TYR A 172 -4.18 20.07 -22.79
N ALA A 173 -3.95 20.65 -21.61
CA ALA A 173 -2.86 21.57 -21.34
C ALA A 173 -1.94 20.98 -20.26
N LYS A 174 -0.63 21.10 -20.43
CA LYS A 174 0.34 20.58 -19.46
C LYS A 174 1.64 21.37 -19.46
N LEU A 175 2.35 21.30 -18.34
CA LEU A 175 3.73 21.73 -18.20
C LEU A 175 4.67 20.63 -18.72
N THR A 176 5.57 20.97 -19.64
CA THR A 176 6.59 20.01 -20.15
C THR A 176 7.94 20.18 -19.47
N ASP A 177 8.24 21.39 -19.01
CA ASP A 177 9.45 21.77 -18.28
C ASP A 177 9.20 23.06 -17.48
N ASP A 178 10.25 23.67 -16.93
CA ASP A 178 10.15 24.86 -16.07
C ASP A 178 9.78 26.17 -16.80
N SER A 179 9.76 26.12 -18.12
CA SER A 179 9.52 27.26 -19.01
C SER A 179 8.40 27.02 -20.02
N THR A 180 8.01 25.78 -20.28
CA THR A 180 7.14 25.45 -21.41
C THR A 180 5.79 24.90 -20.98
N PHE A 181 4.72 25.56 -21.46
CA PHE A 181 3.33 25.12 -21.35
C PHE A 181 2.82 24.72 -22.73
N GLU A 182 2.33 23.49 -22.86
CA GLU A 182 1.80 22.95 -24.10
C GLU A 182 0.27 22.83 -24.01
N PHE A 183 -0.42 23.35 -25.02
CA PHE A 183 -1.84 23.17 -25.27
C PHE A 183 -2.02 22.32 -26.53
N SER A 184 -2.69 21.18 -26.39
CA SER A 184 -3.02 20.29 -27.48
C SER A 184 -4.53 20.19 -27.64
N PHE A 185 -5.02 20.48 -28.85
CA PHE A 185 -6.42 20.33 -29.23
C PHE A 185 -6.58 19.14 -30.18
N VAL A 186 -7.31 18.14 -29.72
CA VAL A 186 -7.59 16.89 -30.40
C VAL A 186 -9.09 16.73 -30.54
N ARG A 187 -9.54 16.38 -31.75
CA ARG A 187 -10.93 15.98 -32.01
C ARG A 187 -11.03 14.45 -32.05
N PRO A 188 -12.19 13.85 -31.75
CA PRO A 188 -12.40 12.41 -31.82
C PRO A 188 -12.07 11.78 -33.18
N ASP A 189 -12.03 12.57 -34.24
CA ASP A 189 -11.73 12.19 -35.62
C ASP A 189 -10.49 12.88 -36.24
N GLU A 190 -9.87 13.85 -35.55
CA GLU A 190 -8.78 14.68 -36.13
C GLU A 190 -7.80 15.25 -35.09
N PHE A 191 -6.50 15.31 -35.41
CA PHE A 191 -5.55 16.14 -34.68
C PHE A 191 -5.58 17.57 -35.26
N SER A 192 -5.92 18.60 -34.45
CA SER A 192 -6.24 19.93 -34.99
C SER A 192 -5.17 20.99 -34.72
N SER A 193 -4.67 21.14 -33.48
CA SER A 193 -3.63 22.14 -33.22
C SER A 193 -2.81 21.89 -31.95
N VAL A 194 -1.56 22.36 -31.97
CA VAL A 194 -0.68 22.44 -30.79
C VAL A 194 -0.19 23.87 -30.66
N SER A 195 -0.23 24.39 -29.44
CA SER A 195 0.35 25.67 -29.06
C SER A 195 1.29 25.48 -27.88
N SER A 196 2.48 26.08 -27.94
CA SER A 196 3.48 26.00 -26.88
C SER A 196 3.87 27.41 -26.47
N PHE A 197 3.71 27.72 -25.19
CA PHE A 197 4.17 28.96 -24.56
C PHE A 197 5.49 28.66 -23.86
N VAL A 198 6.57 29.32 -24.29
CA VAL A 198 7.92 29.20 -23.72
C VAL A 198 8.25 30.51 -23.02
N PHE A 199 8.22 30.50 -21.69
CA PHE A 199 8.53 31.64 -20.84
C PHE A 199 10.05 31.83 -20.73
N PHE A 200 10.52 33.02 -21.07
CA PHE A 200 11.92 33.41 -20.88
C PHE A 200 12.16 33.95 -19.47
N ASP A 201 11.15 34.63 -18.92
CA ASP A 201 11.06 35.11 -17.54
C ASP A 201 9.58 35.21 -17.14
N ASP A 202 9.27 35.89 -16.03
CA ASP A 202 7.91 36.00 -15.50
C ASP A 202 7.00 36.90 -16.35
N ASP A 203 7.58 37.77 -17.19
CA ASP A 203 6.86 38.80 -17.94
C ASP A 203 6.91 38.57 -19.45
N THR A 204 7.79 37.71 -19.95
CA THR A 204 8.00 37.51 -21.38
C THR A 204 7.98 36.04 -21.78
N ALA A 205 7.28 35.76 -22.89
CA ALA A 205 7.20 34.42 -23.46
C ALA A 205 7.21 34.45 -24.99
N ALA A 206 7.61 33.35 -25.59
CA ALA A 206 7.34 33.07 -26.99
C ALA A 206 6.20 32.06 -27.10
N LEU A 207 5.27 32.31 -28.01
CA LEU A 207 4.25 31.36 -28.42
C LEU A 207 4.66 30.77 -29.77
N SER A 208 4.61 29.45 -29.88
CA SER A 208 4.66 28.73 -31.16
C SER A 208 3.37 27.94 -31.29
N ALA A 209 2.63 28.14 -32.38
CA ALA A 209 1.41 27.38 -32.65
C ALA A 209 1.43 26.79 -34.05
N VAL A 210 1.02 25.53 -34.16
CA VAL A 210 0.90 24.81 -35.43
C VAL A 210 -0.54 24.34 -35.56
N HIS A 211 -1.18 24.73 -36.66
CA HIS A 211 -2.55 24.35 -36.98
C HIS A 211 -2.55 23.38 -38.16
N THR A 212 -3.35 22.32 -38.05
CA THR A 212 -3.51 21.27 -39.07
C THR A 212 -5.00 21.05 -39.34
N MET A 213 -5.38 20.94 -40.62
CA MET A 213 -6.74 20.54 -41.02
C MET A 213 -6.72 19.13 -41.61
N ILE A 214 -7.70 18.31 -41.24
CA ILE A 214 -7.99 17.00 -41.84
C ILE A 214 -9.37 17.16 -42.50
N PRO A 215 -9.54 16.76 -43.78
CA PRO A 215 -9.15 15.47 -44.37
C PRO A 215 -7.73 15.37 -44.97
N MET A 216 -6.98 16.48 -45.10
CA MET A 216 -5.80 16.54 -46.00
C MET A 216 -4.42 16.38 -45.34
N GLN A 217 -4.31 16.13 -44.03
CA GLN A 217 -3.02 16.03 -43.30
C GLN A 217 -2.03 17.16 -43.65
N ARG A 218 -2.55 18.38 -43.86
CA ARG A 218 -1.77 19.52 -44.31
C ARG A 218 -1.67 20.53 -43.18
N ILE A 219 -0.44 20.98 -42.89
CA ILE A 219 -0.22 22.16 -42.04
C ILE A 219 -0.76 23.36 -42.79
N ILE A 220 -1.60 24.12 -42.12
CA ILE A 220 -2.35 25.23 -42.73
C ILE A 220 -1.79 26.58 -42.29
N SER A 221 -1.32 26.72 -41.04
CA SER A 221 -0.46 27.80 -40.59
C SER A 221 0.56 27.30 -39.59
N VAL A 222 1.65 28.04 -39.54
CA VAL A 222 2.51 28.13 -38.36
C VAL A 222 2.43 29.57 -37.88
N ASN A 223 2.15 29.76 -36.60
CA ASN A 223 2.18 31.06 -35.95
C ASN A 223 3.35 31.08 -34.97
N THR A 224 4.12 32.16 -34.97
CA THR A 224 5.02 32.47 -33.87
C THR A 224 4.63 33.80 -33.28
N ALA A 225 4.80 33.97 -31.98
CA ALA A 225 4.49 35.23 -31.34
C ALA A 225 5.41 35.49 -30.16
N THR A 226 5.58 36.76 -29.85
CA THR A 226 6.15 37.20 -28.57
C THR A 226 5.05 37.77 -27.72
N MET A 227 5.03 37.37 -26.45
CA MET A 227 4.08 37.80 -25.44
C MET A 227 4.83 38.61 -24.39
N VAL A 228 4.24 39.73 -24.00
CA VAL A 228 4.73 40.58 -22.92
C VAL A 228 3.57 40.84 -21.97
N ARG A 229 3.80 40.60 -20.68
CA ARG A 229 2.86 40.88 -19.61
C ARG A 229 2.60 42.38 -19.51
N ILE A 230 1.34 42.75 -19.35
CA ILE A 230 0.87 44.13 -19.21
C ILE A 230 -0.11 44.23 -18.04
N SER A 231 -0.41 45.45 -17.61
CA SER A 231 -1.49 45.70 -16.67
C SER A 231 -2.88 45.54 -17.31
N GLU A 232 -3.90 45.38 -16.49
CA GLU A 232 -5.29 45.35 -16.95
C GLU A 232 -5.70 46.66 -17.64
N GLU A 233 -5.27 47.82 -17.12
CA GLU A 233 -5.53 49.12 -17.73
C GLU A 233 -4.93 49.21 -19.15
N GLU A 234 -3.69 48.77 -19.32
CA GLU A 234 -3.03 48.71 -20.63
C GLU A 234 -3.70 47.70 -21.57
N PHE A 235 -4.23 46.60 -21.04
CA PHE A 235 -4.96 45.60 -21.81
C PHE A 235 -6.25 46.19 -22.39
N LEU A 236 -7.05 46.86 -21.56
CA LEU A 236 -8.31 47.48 -21.96
C LEU A 236 -8.09 48.65 -22.92
N ALA A 237 -7.14 49.53 -22.60
CA ALA A 237 -6.76 50.64 -23.46
C ALA A 237 -6.24 50.13 -24.82
N GLY A 238 -5.47 49.04 -24.83
CA GLY A 238 -4.98 48.42 -26.05
C GLY A 238 -6.11 47.90 -26.96
N ILE A 239 -7.11 47.22 -26.39
CA ILE A 239 -8.28 46.75 -27.17
C ILE A 239 -9.00 47.92 -27.84
N GLU A 240 -9.24 49.01 -27.11
CA GLU A 240 -9.88 50.22 -27.65
C GLU A 240 -8.99 50.88 -28.73
N GLU A 241 -7.70 51.05 -28.44
CA GLU A 241 -6.72 51.62 -29.38
C GLU A 241 -6.71 50.87 -30.72
N TYR A 242 -6.67 49.53 -30.72
CA TYR A 242 -6.60 48.76 -31.96
C TYR A 242 -7.95 48.64 -32.68
N ASN A 243 -9.07 48.70 -31.95
CA ASN A 243 -10.39 48.87 -32.58
C ASN A 243 -10.44 50.19 -33.38
N GLU A 244 -9.95 51.29 -32.82
CA GLU A 244 -9.88 52.57 -33.51
C GLU A 244 -8.85 52.57 -34.64
N ALA A 245 -7.62 52.13 -34.35
CA ALA A 245 -6.51 52.15 -35.29
C ALA A 245 -6.80 51.31 -36.55
N PHE A 246 -7.50 50.20 -36.41
CA PHE A 246 -7.91 49.35 -37.53
C PHE A 246 -9.34 49.63 -38.00
N GLN A 247 -10.00 50.66 -37.49
CA GLN A 247 -11.35 51.09 -37.89
C GLN A 247 -12.39 49.97 -37.78
N VAL A 248 -12.25 49.10 -36.78
CA VAL A 248 -13.12 47.94 -36.55
C VAL A 248 -14.55 48.43 -36.26
N PRO A 249 -15.56 48.05 -37.07
CA PRO A 249 -16.94 48.46 -36.86
C PRO A 249 -17.50 47.96 -35.52
N GLN A 250 -18.22 48.83 -34.82
CA GLN A 250 -18.90 48.52 -33.55
C GLN A 250 -19.65 47.17 -33.53
N PRO A 251 -20.41 46.76 -34.57
CA PRO A 251 -21.14 45.49 -34.55
C PRO A 251 -20.27 44.23 -34.50
N ILE A 252 -18.98 44.33 -34.83
CA ILE A 252 -18.05 43.19 -34.84
C ILE A 252 -16.89 43.36 -33.85
N GLN A 253 -16.97 44.35 -32.94
CA GLN A 253 -15.99 44.49 -31.88
C GLN A 253 -16.15 43.37 -30.85
N ALA A 254 -15.02 42.88 -30.33
CA ALA A 254 -15.01 41.87 -29.29
C ALA A 254 -15.33 42.49 -27.92
N PRO A 255 -15.99 41.74 -27.00
CA PRO A 255 -16.30 42.21 -25.65
C PRO A 255 -15.02 42.45 -24.85
N MET A 256 -14.91 43.56 -24.11
CA MET A 256 -13.62 44.07 -23.61
C MET A 256 -13.12 43.38 -22.32
N THR A 257 -13.99 42.73 -21.55
CA THR A 257 -13.65 42.13 -20.24
C THR A 257 -14.27 40.75 -20.05
N SER A 258 -13.69 39.90 -19.19
CA SER A 258 -14.28 38.61 -18.77
C SER A 258 -15.73 38.75 -18.29
N ASP A 259 -16.04 39.85 -17.59
CA ASP A 259 -17.37 40.15 -17.04
C ASP A 259 -18.37 40.57 -18.13
N GLU A 260 -17.89 41.13 -19.24
CA GLU A 260 -18.68 41.37 -20.45
C GLU A 260 -18.82 40.11 -21.28
N VAL A 261 -17.78 39.30 -21.35
CA VAL A 261 -17.84 38.06 -22.12
C VAL A 261 -18.81 37.05 -21.45
N ALA A 262 -18.92 37.02 -20.12
CA ALA A 262 -19.97 36.25 -19.42
C ALA A 262 -21.41 36.70 -19.75
N LYS A 263 -21.60 37.94 -20.23
CA LYS A 263 -22.89 38.45 -20.74
C LYS A 263 -23.13 38.10 -22.20
N TYR A 264 -22.09 37.64 -22.90
CA TYR A 264 -22.17 37.13 -24.26
C TYR A 264 -22.58 35.65 -24.19
N ASP A 265 -23.89 35.44 -24.19
CA ASP A 265 -24.54 34.14 -23.96
C ASP A 265 -23.89 33.02 -24.80
N GLY A 266 -23.66 31.86 -24.17
CA GLY A 266 -23.00 30.71 -24.78
C GLY A 266 -21.46 30.70 -24.76
N THR A 267 -20.77 31.82 -24.49
CA THR A 267 -19.29 31.83 -24.59
C THR A 267 -18.55 31.31 -23.36
N PHE A 268 -19.21 31.20 -22.20
CA PHE A 268 -18.62 30.72 -20.93
C PHE A 268 -19.32 29.44 -20.47
N PRO A 269 -18.56 28.46 -19.95
CA PRO A 269 -19.19 27.34 -19.26
C PRO A 269 -19.88 27.82 -17.99
N ALA A 270 -21.15 27.44 -17.84
CA ALA A 270 -21.90 27.62 -16.60
C ALA A 270 -21.39 26.65 -15.52
N GLU A 271 -21.74 26.87 -14.26
CA GLU A 271 -21.29 26.00 -13.16
C GLU A 271 -21.69 24.52 -13.37
N GLU A 272 -22.85 24.28 -13.97
CA GLU A 272 -23.30 22.95 -14.37
C GLU A 272 -22.45 22.29 -15.48
N ASP A 273 -21.86 23.09 -16.37
CA ASP A 273 -20.92 22.59 -17.38
C ASP A 273 -19.59 22.16 -16.78
N TRP A 274 -19.15 22.83 -15.71
CA TRP A 274 -17.98 22.46 -14.91
C TRP A 274 -18.26 21.21 -14.07
N CYS A 275 -19.44 21.12 -13.44
CA CYS A 275 -19.75 20.08 -12.45
C CYS A 275 -20.45 18.85 -13.02
N GLY A 276 -19.79 18.19 -13.99
CA GLY A 276 -20.29 16.93 -14.56
C GLY A 276 -21.15 17.09 -15.83
N GLY A 277 -21.14 18.28 -16.43
CA GLY A 277 -21.62 18.54 -17.78
C GLY A 277 -20.56 18.20 -18.83
N VAL A 278 -20.11 19.20 -19.57
CA VAL A 278 -19.12 19.05 -20.65
C VAL A 278 -17.73 18.70 -20.14
N MET A 279 -17.39 19.17 -18.93
CA MET A 279 -16.16 18.79 -18.26
C MET A 279 -16.43 18.30 -16.84
N SER A 280 -15.49 17.55 -16.28
CA SER A 280 -15.56 17.03 -14.92
C SER A 280 -14.58 17.80 -14.07
N ASP A 281 -15.08 18.87 -13.46
CA ASP A 281 -14.30 19.67 -12.53
C ASP A 281 -14.19 18.97 -11.18
N VAL A 282 -12.95 18.70 -10.78
CA VAL A 282 -12.57 18.07 -9.52
C VAL A 282 -12.98 18.86 -8.27
N SER A 283 -13.23 20.17 -8.40
CA SER A 283 -13.66 21.01 -7.26
C SER A 283 -15.08 20.68 -6.80
N CYS A 284 -15.93 20.20 -7.70
CA CYS A 284 -17.34 19.91 -7.43
C CYS A 284 -17.77 18.47 -7.76
N THR A 285 -16.94 17.69 -8.46
CA THR A 285 -17.19 16.26 -8.70
C THR A 285 -16.34 15.41 -7.76
N PRO A 286 -16.92 14.39 -7.09
CA PRO A 286 -16.12 13.46 -6.30
C PRO A 286 -15.20 12.65 -7.22
N SER A 287 -14.03 12.29 -6.70
CA SER A 287 -13.09 11.44 -7.43
C SER A 287 -13.79 10.16 -7.89
N PRO A 288 -13.64 9.74 -9.17
CA PRO A 288 -14.15 8.44 -9.63
C PRO A 288 -13.44 7.27 -8.93
N TYR A 289 -12.35 7.54 -8.22
CA TYR A 289 -11.59 6.60 -7.43
C TYR A 289 -12.05 6.65 -5.96
N VAL A 290 -13.04 5.83 -5.62
CA VAL A 290 -13.50 5.64 -4.22
C VAL A 290 -12.78 4.43 -3.63
N GLU A 291 -12.17 4.58 -2.45
CA GLU A 291 -11.47 3.47 -1.81
C GLU A 291 -12.48 2.35 -1.46
N PRO A 292 -12.23 1.10 -1.88
CA PRO A 292 -13.19 0.03 -1.64
C PRO A 292 -13.30 -0.29 -0.15
N ASP A 293 -14.54 -0.38 0.37
CA ASP A 293 -14.80 -0.79 1.75
C ASP A 293 -14.08 -2.10 2.08
N ALA A 294 -13.20 -2.07 3.07
CA ALA A 294 -12.48 -3.25 3.54
C ALA A 294 -13.44 -4.24 4.23
N GLN A 295 -14.11 -5.09 3.45
CA GLN A 295 -14.96 -6.16 4.00
C GLN A 295 -14.13 -7.39 4.41
N MET A 296 -13.57 -7.37 5.62
CA MET A 296 -13.22 -8.63 6.30
C MET A 296 -14.39 -9.07 7.18
N LYS A 297 -15.06 -10.17 6.84
CA LYS A 297 -16.10 -10.78 7.68
C LYS A 297 -15.46 -11.38 8.93
N GLY A 298 -15.32 -10.58 9.99
CA GLY A 298 -14.63 -10.94 11.25
C GLY A 298 -15.10 -12.25 11.91
N GLY A 299 -16.34 -12.69 11.64
CA GLY A 299 -16.86 -13.97 12.15
C GLY A 299 -16.11 -15.21 11.64
N VAL A 300 -15.54 -15.17 10.44
CA VAL A 300 -14.86 -16.35 9.86
C VAL A 300 -13.49 -16.55 10.51
N ILE A 301 -12.75 -15.47 10.75
CA ILE A 301 -11.40 -15.53 11.33
C ILE A 301 -11.45 -15.97 12.80
N ALA A 302 -12.41 -15.45 13.58
CA ALA A 302 -12.58 -15.83 14.98
C ALA A 302 -12.88 -17.33 15.15
N LEU A 303 -13.72 -17.90 14.27
CA LEU A 303 -14.08 -19.32 14.34
C LEU A 303 -12.87 -20.24 14.07
N PHE A 304 -12.04 -19.93 13.07
CA PHE A 304 -10.85 -20.72 12.76
C PHE A 304 -9.79 -20.64 13.86
N VAL A 305 -9.59 -19.48 14.47
CA VAL A 305 -8.64 -19.31 15.58
C VAL A 305 -9.11 -20.07 16.82
N ILE A 306 -10.40 -19.96 17.18
CA ILE A 306 -10.96 -20.67 18.35
C ILE A 306 -10.89 -22.20 18.15
N LEU A 307 -11.28 -22.71 16.97
CA LEU A 307 -11.19 -24.13 16.66
C LEU A 307 -9.74 -24.64 16.69
N GLY A 308 -8.79 -23.87 16.14
CA GLY A 308 -7.37 -24.22 16.16
C GLY A 308 -6.79 -24.33 17.58
N VAL A 309 -7.12 -23.38 18.46
CA VAL A 309 -6.68 -23.39 19.86
C VAL A 309 -7.28 -24.55 20.65
N LEU A 310 -8.57 -24.85 20.45
CA LEU A 310 -9.23 -25.99 21.10
C LEU A 310 -8.65 -27.34 20.65
N LEU A 311 -8.38 -27.48 19.35
CA LEU A 311 -7.78 -28.70 18.80
C LEU A 311 -6.35 -28.90 19.34
N PHE A 312 -5.53 -27.84 19.34
CA PHE A 312 -4.17 -27.91 19.88
C PHE A 312 -4.16 -28.23 21.38
N SER A 313 -5.02 -27.59 22.16
CA SER A 313 -5.10 -27.81 23.62
C SER A 313 -5.55 -29.23 23.96
N SER A 314 -6.53 -29.77 23.25
CA SER A 314 -7.01 -31.15 23.45
C SER A 314 -5.96 -32.20 23.10
N VAL A 315 -5.23 -32.01 21.99
CA VAL A 315 -4.12 -32.88 21.59
C VAL A 315 -2.98 -32.81 22.62
N ALA A 316 -2.60 -31.60 23.07
CA ALA A 316 -1.57 -31.42 24.09
C ALA A 316 -1.95 -32.10 25.43
N LEU A 317 -3.19 -31.95 25.88
CA LEU A 317 -3.70 -32.61 27.09
C LEU A 317 -3.68 -34.15 26.97
N PHE A 318 -4.02 -34.69 25.80
CA PHE A 318 -3.96 -36.14 25.55
C PHE A 318 -2.52 -36.67 25.66
N PHE A 319 -1.55 -36.01 25.01
CA PHE A 319 -0.15 -36.42 25.10
C PHE A 319 0.41 -36.26 26.52
N HIS A 320 0.03 -35.19 27.23
CA HIS A 320 0.45 -34.98 28.61
C HIS A 320 -0.08 -36.08 29.55
N ARG A 321 -1.38 -36.43 29.45
CA ARG A 321 -1.97 -37.54 30.23
C ARG A 321 -1.29 -38.87 29.94
N LYS A 322 -1.06 -39.18 28.66
CA LYS A 322 -0.40 -40.42 28.24
C LYS A 322 1.05 -40.51 28.74
N ALA A 323 1.78 -39.39 28.77
CA ALA A 323 3.12 -39.32 29.33
C ALA A 323 3.13 -39.60 30.84
N ILE A 324 2.19 -39.02 31.60
CA ILE A 324 2.06 -39.24 33.05
C ILE A 324 1.76 -40.71 33.36
N GLU A 325 0.81 -41.34 32.67
CA GLU A 325 0.49 -42.77 32.88
C GLU A 325 1.69 -43.68 32.59
N THR A 326 2.45 -43.34 31.55
CA THR A 326 3.67 -44.09 31.19
C THR A 326 4.75 -43.96 32.27
N GLN A 327 4.92 -42.76 32.85
CA GLN A 327 5.85 -42.55 33.97
C GLN A 327 5.43 -43.33 35.22
N LYS A 328 4.12 -43.33 35.54
CA LYS A 328 3.56 -44.09 36.68
C LYS A 328 3.91 -45.57 36.62
N LYS A 329 3.71 -46.17 35.46
CA LYS A 329 4.03 -47.59 35.25
C LYS A 329 5.53 -47.86 35.41
N ARG A 330 6.39 -47.00 34.82
CA ARG A 330 7.85 -47.18 34.85
C ARG A 330 8.40 -47.16 36.28
N TYR A 331 8.11 -46.12 37.07
CA TYR A 331 8.70 -46.02 38.40
C TYR A 331 8.20 -47.13 39.34
N LYS A 332 6.93 -47.56 39.22
CA LYS A 332 6.38 -48.69 40.00
C LYS A 332 7.09 -49.99 39.64
N GLU A 333 7.20 -50.30 38.35
CA GLU A 333 7.90 -51.51 37.90
C GLU A 333 9.37 -51.53 38.38
N HIS A 334 10.08 -50.40 38.33
CA HIS A 334 11.45 -50.30 38.81
C HIS A 334 11.57 -50.54 40.31
N PHE A 335 10.72 -49.91 41.12
CA PHE A 335 10.72 -50.10 42.57
C PHE A 335 10.44 -51.54 42.97
N ILE A 336 9.40 -52.14 42.36
CA ILE A 336 9.01 -53.52 42.64
C ILE A 336 10.09 -54.48 42.22
N ARG A 337 10.80 -54.24 41.10
CA ARG A 337 11.97 -55.05 40.72
C ARG A 337 13.10 -55.00 41.76
N GLY A 338 13.30 -53.87 42.44
CA GLY A 338 14.28 -53.75 43.52
C GLY A 338 13.94 -54.62 44.72
N ILE A 339 12.68 -54.58 45.15
CA ILE A 339 12.20 -55.32 46.32
C ILE A 339 12.03 -56.81 46.00
N ALA A 340 11.52 -57.13 44.81
CA ALA A 340 11.33 -58.48 44.31
C ALA A 340 12.63 -59.30 44.18
N ARG A 341 13.77 -58.63 44.05
CA ARG A 341 15.09 -59.29 44.00
C ARG A 341 15.61 -59.67 45.39
N ASN A 342 15.12 -59.02 46.44
CA ASN A 342 15.53 -59.30 47.82
C ASN A 342 14.59 -60.27 48.57
N ILE A 343 13.28 -60.22 48.32
CA ILE A 343 12.31 -61.11 48.96
C ILE A 343 12.20 -62.44 48.17
N THR A 344 12.12 -63.58 48.86
CA THR A 344 11.63 -64.83 48.26
C THR A 344 10.13 -64.66 48.03
N ILE A 345 9.74 -64.11 46.88
CA ILE A 345 8.34 -63.79 46.62
C ILE A 345 7.55 -65.10 46.50
N SER A 346 6.69 -65.39 47.49
CA SER A 346 5.54 -66.27 47.30
C SER A 346 4.41 -65.53 46.60
N ASP A 347 3.61 -66.24 45.82
CA ASP A 347 2.59 -65.70 44.91
C ASP A 347 1.71 -64.60 45.52
N SER A 348 1.75 -63.42 44.88
CA SER A 348 0.96 -62.19 45.10
C SER A 348 1.33 -61.29 46.30
N ALA A 349 1.21 -59.98 46.10
CA ALA A 349 1.48 -58.92 47.08
C ALA A 349 0.66 -59.03 48.39
N GLY A 350 -0.40 -59.85 48.40
CA GLY A 350 -1.24 -60.09 49.59
C GLY A 350 -0.66 -61.08 50.61
N ARG A 351 0.55 -61.61 50.41
CA ARG A 351 1.17 -62.58 51.33
C ARG A 351 2.64 -62.34 51.65
N VAL A 352 3.19 -61.14 51.38
CA VAL A 352 4.47 -60.78 52.00
C VAL A 352 4.19 -60.57 53.49
N SER A 353 4.80 -61.42 54.32
CA SER A 353 4.58 -61.34 55.77
C SER A 353 5.04 -59.95 56.28
N PRO A 354 4.34 -59.33 57.23
CA PRO A 354 4.75 -58.04 57.81
C PRO A 354 6.21 -58.07 58.29
N GLU A 355 6.70 -59.21 58.76
CA GLU A 355 8.09 -59.43 59.17
C GLU A 355 9.09 -59.32 58.01
N GLN A 356 8.72 -59.77 56.80
CA GLN A 356 9.56 -59.64 55.59
C GLN A 356 9.58 -58.20 55.06
N LEU A 357 8.43 -57.50 55.09
CA LEU A 357 8.36 -56.10 54.70
C LEU A 357 9.17 -55.21 55.65
N LYS A 358 9.08 -55.49 56.96
CA LYS A 358 9.89 -54.80 57.97
C LYS A 358 11.38 -55.03 57.78
N LYS A 359 11.78 -56.27 57.45
CA LYS A 359 13.18 -56.58 57.17
C LYS A 359 13.75 -55.83 55.95
N GLU A 360 12.96 -55.65 54.89
CA GLU A 360 13.40 -54.86 53.73
C GLU A 360 13.40 -53.36 54.02
N PHE A 361 12.43 -52.88 54.79
CA PHE A 361 12.46 -51.50 55.29
C PHE A 361 13.74 -51.22 56.07
N ASP A 362 14.07 -52.09 57.05
CA ASP A 362 15.30 -52.01 57.86
C ASP A 362 16.59 -52.26 57.05
N HIS A 363 16.48 -52.79 55.82
CA HIS A 363 17.62 -52.94 54.92
C HIS A 363 17.87 -51.67 54.10
N ILE A 364 16.82 -50.90 53.81
CA ILE A 364 16.90 -49.63 53.10
C ILE A 364 17.28 -48.52 54.09
N ASP A 365 16.66 -48.49 55.26
CA ASP A 365 16.99 -47.65 56.43
C ASP A 365 18.34 -48.12 57.02
N LYS A 366 19.43 -47.50 56.57
CA LYS A 366 20.80 -47.92 56.91
C LYS A 366 21.24 -47.39 58.25
N ASP A 367 20.81 -46.18 58.59
CA ASP A 367 21.14 -45.54 59.86
C ASP A 367 20.24 -46.00 61.02
N LYS A 368 19.19 -46.78 60.73
CA LYS A 368 18.19 -47.31 61.66
C LYS A 368 17.42 -46.20 62.38
N GLY A 369 17.20 -45.09 61.69
CA GLY A 369 16.44 -43.93 62.17
C GLY A 369 14.94 -44.21 62.32
N GLY A 370 14.43 -45.28 61.69
CA GLY A 370 13.01 -45.64 61.71
C GLY A 370 12.20 -45.03 60.56
N THR A 371 12.86 -44.24 59.71
CA THR A 371 12.35 -43.64 58.47
C THR A 371 13.39 -43.84 57.37
N ILE A 372 12.97 -43.81 56.10
CA ILE A 372 13.88 -43.92 54.95
C ILE A 372 14.09 -42.54 54.36
N SER A 373 15.33 -42.07 54.31
CA SER A 373 15.68 -40.83 53.63
C SER A 373 15.77 -41.01 52.11
N LYS A 374 15.68 -39.90 51.37
CA LYS A 374 15.76 -39.89 49.91
C LYS A 374 17.09 -40.43 49.38
N ASP A 375 18.18 -40.14 50.08
CA ASP A 375 19.52 -40.60 49.70
C ASP A 375 19.70 -42.09 49.97
N GLU A 376 19.11 -42.62 51.04
CA GLU A 376 19.09 -44.06 51.31
C GLU A 376 18.30 -44.82 50.24
N LEU A 377 17.12 -44.33 49.88
CA LEU A 377 16.32 -44.93 48.82
C LEU A 377 17.03 -44.85 47.45
N LYS A 378 17.64 -43.71 47.13
CA LYS A 378 18.42 -43.52 45.91
C LYS A 378 19.63 -44.45 45.88
N THR A 379 20.31 -44.61 47.01
CA THR A 379 21.44 -45.52 47.17
C THR A 379 20.99 -46.97 47.01
N PHE A 380 19.87 -47.36 47.62
CA PHE A 380 19.29 -48.70 47.47
C PHE A 380 18.99 -49.01 45.99
N LEU A 381 18.33 -48.09 45.28
CA LEU A 381 17.99 -48.27 43.87
C LEU A 381 19.22 -48.28 42.95
N LYS A 382 20.26 -47.49 43.27
CA LYS A 382 21.52 -47.41 42.50
C LYS A 382 22.55 -48.48 42.87
N SER A 383 22.42 -49.18 44.00
CA SER A 383 23.38 -50.19 44.50
C SER A 383 23.51 -51.48 43.67
N GLY A 384 23.05 -51.47 42.41
CA GLY A 384 23.32 -52.54 41.44
C GLY A 384 22.25 -53.63 41.31
N LYS A 385 21.06 -53.45 41.91
CA LYS A 385 19.99 -54.46 41.88
C LYS A 385 18.72 -54.06 41.10
N VAL A 386 18.61 -52.90 40.45
CA VAL A 386 17.41 -52.51 39.64
C VAL A 386 17.73 -52.20 38.16
N GLY A 387 18.98 -51.88 37.85
CA GLY A 387 19.38 -51.28 36.57
C GLY A 387 19.46 -49.76 36.67
N ASP A 388 19.93 -49.08 35.64
CA ASP A 388 20.00 -47.61 35.61
C ASP A 388 18.59 -47.02 35.72
N ILE A 389 18.32 -46.36 36.84
CA ILE A 389 17.11 -45.57 37.06
C ILE A 389 17.44 -44.09 36.86
N SER A 390 16.60 -43.38 36.11
CA SER A 390 16.80 -41.95 35.91
C SER A 390 16.47 -41.19 37.20
N ASP A 391 17.19 -40.10 37.48
CA ASP A 391 16.88 -39.28 38.66
C ASP A 391 15.42 -38.77 38.61
N LYS A 392 14.86 -38.54 37.41
CA LYS A 392 13.43 -38.18 37.24
C LYS A 392 12.46 -39.26 37.73
N ASP A 393 12.78 -40.53 37.52
CA ASP A 393 11.95 -41.64 37.98
C ASP A 393 12.07 -41.82 39.51
N VAL A 394 13.27 -41.57 40.08
CA VAL A 394 13.47 -41.53 41.54
C VAL A 394 12.67 -40.40 42.18
N GLU A 395 12.69 -39.20 41.58
CA GLU A 395 11.89 -38.06 42.04
C GLU A 395 10.38 -38.34 41.96
N ALA A 396 9.91 -38.89 40.84
CA ALA A 396 8.50 -39.23 40.66
C ALA A 396 8.02 -40.31 41.64
N MET A 397 8.90 -41.26 41.95
CA MET A 397 8.66 -42.29 42.95
C MET A 397 8.67 -41.72 44.37
N TRP A 398 9.65 -40.87 44.70
CA TRP A 398 9.73 -40.18 45.99
C TRP A 398 8.44 -39.43 46.29
N ALA A 399 7.99 -38.58 45.36
CA ALA A 399 6.75 -37.81 45.48
C ALA A 399 5.48 -38.67 45.52
N ALA A 400 5.56 -39.96 45.18
CA ALA A 400 4.44 -40.90 45.26
C ALA A 400 4.46 -41.76 46.54
N ILE A 401 5.61 -41.88 47.21
CA ILE A 401 5.79 -42.63 48.46
C ILE A 401 5.61 -41.70 49.66
N ASP A 402 6.26 -40.53 49.64
CA ASP A 402 6.17 -39.48 50.66
C ASP A 402 4.83 -38.74 50.51
N ILE A 403 3.78 -39.28 51.13
CA ILE A 403 2.39 -38.83 50.92
C ILE A 403 2.16 -37.53 51.69
N ASP A 404 2.76 -37.41 52.86
CA ASP A 404 2.63 -36.23 53.72
C ASP A 404 3.65 -35.12 53.41
N ASN A 405 4.62 -35.38 52.52
CA ASN A 405 5.72 -34.48 52.15
C ASN A 405 6.62 -34.12 53.35
N SER A 406 6.80 -35.05 54.29
CA SER A 406 7.68 -34.88 55.44
C SER A 406 9.17 -34.85 55.05
N GLY A 407 9.51 -35.34 53.86
CA GLY A 407 10.91 -35.43 53.39
C GLY A 407 11.63 -36.69 53.87
N GLU A 408 10.93 -37.57 54.57
CA GLU A 408 11.34 -38.92 54.93
C GLU A 408 10.17 -39.88 54.66
N VAL A 409 10.43 -41.17 54.51
CA VAL A 409 9.37 -42.17 54.29
C VAL A 409 9.24 -43.06 55.51
N ASP A 410 8.06 -43.05 56.14
CA ASP A 410 7.79 -43.95 57.25
C ASP A 410 7.37 -45.36 56.81
N PHE A 411 7.26 -46.29 57.76
CA PHE A 411 6.90 -47.67 57.46
C PHE A 411 5.49 -47.83 56.89
N VAL A 412 4.54 -46.97 57.28
CA VAL A 412 3.15 -47.00 56.82
C VAL A 412 3.07 -46.53 55.37
N GLU A 413 3.76 -45.44 55.03
CA GLU A 413 3.89 -44.92 53.66
C GLU A 413 4.55 -45.92 52.72
N PHE A 414 5.63 -46.56 53.19
CA PHE A 414 6.31 -47.62 52.45
C PHE A 414 5.38 -48.80 52.12
N ILE A 415 4.59 -49.27 53.08
CA ILE A 415 3.62 -50.36 52.86
C ILE A 415 2.46 -49.91 51.97
N ALA A 416 1.95 -48.70 52.17
CA ALA A 416 0.86 -48.16 51.36
C ALA A 416 1.24 -48.08 49.88
N PHE A 417 2.47 -47.63 49.59
CA PHE A 417 3.00 -47.60 48.24
C PHE A 417 3.12 -49.01 47.64
N LEU A 418 3.66 -49.97 48.41
CA LEU A 418 3.77 -51.37 47.99
C LEU A 418 2.42 -52.03 47.71
N GLY A 419 1.42 -51.76 48.56
CA GLY A 419 0.04 -52.21 48.35
C GLY A 419 -0.57 -51.67 47.06
N SER A 420 -0.16 -50.48 46.62
CA SER A 420 -0.63 -49.85 45.37
C SER A 420 0.01 -50.40 44.08
N CYS A 421 0.94 -51.36 44.20
CA CYS A 421 1.71 -51.94 43.08
C CYS A 421 1.32 -53.39 42.75
N GLY A 422 0.13 -53.83 43.16
CA GLY A 422 -0.30 -55.24 43.06
C GLY A 422 -0.25 -55.82 41.64
N THR A 423 -0.59 -55.03 40.62
CA THR A 423 -0.57 -55.48 39.22
C THR A 423 0.84 -55.69 38.67
N GLU A 424 1.80 -54.89 39.13
CA GLU A 424 3.21 -54.95 38.77
C GLU A 424 3.90 -56.13 39.47
N PHE A 425 3.48 -56.46 40.70
CA PHE A 425 3.92 -57.68 41.37
C PHE A 425 3.54 -58.95 40.58
N ASP A 426 2.32 -59.02 40.04
CA ASP A 426 1.85 -60.16 39.26
C ASP A 426 2.61 -60.34 37.94
N SER A 427 2.98 -59.24 37.27
CA SER A 427 3.73 -59.30 36.02
C SER A 427 5.17 -59.79 36.25
N ILE A 428 5.84 -59.26 37.29
CA ILE A 428 7.20 -59.64 37.65
C ILE A 428 7.26 -61.08 38.16
N SER A 429 6.27 -61.53 38.95
CA SER A 429 6.20 -62.93 39.41
C SER A 429 6.06 -63.91 38.25
N LYS A 430 5.20 -63.60 37.25
CA LYS A 430 5.07 -64.41 36.03
C LYS A 430 6.37 -64.45 35.23
N GLU A 431 7.03 -63.30 35.08
CA GLU A 431 8.35 -63.18 34.42
C GLU A 431 9.38 -64.06 35.13
N GLN A 432 9.47 -63.98 36.47
CA GLN A 432 10.41 -64.76 37.27
C GLN A 432 10.15 -66.28 37.20
N LYS A 433 8.88 -66.70 37.17
CA LYS A 433 8.49 -68.11 37.01
C LYS A 433 8.92 -68.68 35.66
N ALA A 434 8.87 -67.86 34.61
CA ALA A 434 9.26 -68.21 33.24
C ALA A 434 10.80 -68.22 33.02
N MET A 435 11.61 -67.74 33.96
CA MET A 435 13.07 -67.68 33.81
C MET A 435 13.74 -69.07 33.76
N SER A 436 14.79 -69.18 32.94
CA SER A 436 15.60 -70.40 32.84
C SER A 436 16.38 -70.68 34.12
N LYS A 437 16.84 -71.93 34.30
CA LYS A 437 17.69 -72.31 35.44
C LYS A 437 19.00 -71.51 35.49
N ALA A 438 19.57 -71.16 34.34
CA ALA A 438 20.79 -70.36 34.24
C ALA A 438 20.57 -68.91 34.71
N ASP A 439 19.43 -68.31 34.35
CA ASP A 439 19.07 -66.95 34.78
C ASP A 439 18.80 -66.91 36.29
N LYS A 440 18.07 -67.91 36.82
CA LYS A 440 17.85 -68.06 38.27
C LYS A 440 19.17 -68.18 39.04
N LEU A 441 20.16 -68.91 38.49
CA LEU A 441 21.48 -69.06 39.09
C LEU A 441 22.30 -67.75 39.04
N LYS A 442 22.21 -67.00 37.93
CA LYS A 442 22.83 -65.67 37.79
C LYS A 442 22.29 -64.69 38.84
N TYR A 443 20.97 -64.68 39.06
CA TYR A 443 20.33 -63.86 40.09
C TYR A 443 20.76 -64.27 41.51
N ALA A 444 20.83 -65.58 41.79
CA ALA A 444 21.31 -66.06 43.09
C ALA A 444 22.79 -65.72 43.34
N SER A 445 23.64 -65.79 42.31
CA SER A 445 25.06 -65.44 42.37
C SER A 445 25.28 -63.95 42.68
N GLN A 446 24.52 -63.05 42.03
CA GLN A 446 24.56 -61.61 42.31
C GLN A 446 24.08 -61.26 43.73
N ARG A 447 23.13 -62.04 44.29
CA ARG A 447 22.70 -61.89 45.69
C ARG A 447 23.82 -62.25 46.66
N LEU A 448 24.57 -63.33 46.40
CA LEU A 448 25.67 -63.79 47.25
C LEU A 448 26.88 -62.84 47.23
N SER A 449 27.24 -62.29 46.07
CA SER A 449 28.36 -61.35 45.95
C SER A 449 28.15 -60.05 46.73
N THR A 450 26.91 -59.63 46.92
CA THR A 450 26.57 -58.41 47.65
C THR A 450 26.60 -58.61 49.17
N ILE A 451 26.23 -59.79 49.66
CA ILE A 451 26.28 -60.14 51.09
C ILE A 451 27.73 -60.22 51.59
N LEU A 452 28.66 -60.63 50.72
CA LEU A 452 30.08 -60.85 51.07
C LEU A 452 30.94 -59.56 51.09
N VAL A 453 30.41 -58.41 50.68
CA VAL A 453 31.15 -57.12 50.64
C VAL A 453 30.90 -56.25 51.88
N MET A 454 30.09 -56.71 52.84
CA MET A 454 29.92 -56.01 54.13
C MET A 454 30.89 -56.60 55.17
N PRO A 455 31.80 -55.80 55.77
CA PRO A 455 32.66 -56.29 56.85
C PRO A 455 31.81 -56.59 58.10
N PRO A 456 32.14 -57.64 58.87
CA PRO A 456 31.39 -57.97 60.08
C PRO A 456 31.66 -56.94 61.19
N ASP A 457 30.60 -56.58 61.92
CA ASP A 457 30.63 -55.73 63.11
C ASP A 457 31.73 -56.19 64.10
N VAL A 458 32.66 -55.30 64.42
CA VAL A 458 33.61 -55.48 65.52
C VAL A 458 33.22 -54.51 66.62
N ASP A 459 32.56 -55.05 67.64
CA ASP A 459 32.45 -54.44 68.97
C ASP A 459 33.85 -54.39 69.62
N LYS A 460 34.34 -53.19 69.93
CA LYS A 460 35.50 -52.97 70.81
C LYS A 460 35.32 -51.72 71.66
N SER A 461 35.05 -51.99 72.92
CA SER A 461 35.42 -51.16 74.06
C SER A 461 36.94 -50.96 74.17
N ALA A 462 37.30 -49.80 74.73
CA ALA A 462 38.56 -49.44 75.42
C ALA A 462 39.85 -49.10 74.63
N VAL A 463 40.56 -48.15 75.26
CA VAL A 463 41.97 -47.69 75.15
C VAL A 463 42.21 -46.56 74.14
N GLU A 464 42.24 -45.29 74.56
CA GLU A 464 43.30 -44.49 75.25
C GLU A 464 44.54 -44.14 74.40
N GLU A 465 44.92 -42.85 74.50
CA GLU A 465 46.21 -42.23 74.15
C GLU A 465 46.58 -42.13 72.65
N LYS A 466 47.33 -41.13 72.17
CA LYS A 466 47.73 -39.73 72.47
C LYS A 466 48.74 -39.42 71.35
N GLU A 467 49.01 -38.13 71.09
CA GLU A 467 50.12 -37.62 70.25
C GLU A 467 49.99 -37.91 68.74
N GLY A 468 50.40 -37.07 67.79
CA GLY A 468 51.01 -35.73 67.69
C GLY A 468 51.00 -35.46 66.16
N GLU A 469 50.58 -34.28 65.73
CA GLU A 469 51.48 -33.22 65.20
C GLU A 469 52.29 -33.57 63.93
N GLU A 470 52.21 -32.65 62.95
CA GLU A 470 53.17 -32.36 61.88
C GLU A 470 53.28 -33.38 60.71
N ASN A 471 53.49 -33.00 59.44
CA ASN A 471 53.70 -31.74 58.74
C ASN A 471 53.56 -32.03 57.23
N ALA A 472 52.93 -31.14 56.46
CA ALA A 472 53.31 -30.67 55.12
C ALA A 472 52.15 -29.92 54.46
#